data_AF-A0A2D7KQ89-F1
#
_entry.id   AF-A0A2D7KQ89-F1
#
_cell.length_a   1.000
_cell.length_b   1.000
_cell.length_c   1.000
_cell.angle_alpha   90.00
_cell.angle_beta   90.00
_cell.angle_gamma   90.00
#
_symmetry.space_group_name_H-M   'P 1'
#
loop_
_entity.id
_entity.type
_entity.pdbx_description
1 polymer ?
#
loop_
_entity_poly.entity_id
_entity_poly.type
_entity_poly.pdbx_seq_one_letter_code
_entity_poly.pdbx_strand_id
1 'polypeptide(L)'
;MRKVYPRIFDSMDKEKIKKWSGFRPMTPDGVGVMGATNIKGLYINTGHGHLGWTMAPGAGKLVADIITDEDPEINIEDYSLERF
;
A
#
# COMPACT_ATOMS: atom_id res chain seq x y z
N MET A 1 -8.07 5.79 25.43
CA MET A 1 -8.13 7.11 24.78
C MET A 1 -7.49 8.19 25.64
N ARG A 2 -7.97 8.51 26.86
CA ARG A 2 -7.31 9.53 27.72
C ARG A 2 -5.83 9.26 28.01
N LYS A 3 -5.46 7.99 28.27
CA LYS A 3 -4.06 7.59 28.44
C LYS A 3 -3.22 7.65 27.16
N VAL A 4 -3.85 7.58 25.98
CA VAL A 4 -3.18 7.55 24.66
C VAL A 4 -3.04 8.95 24.08
N TYR A 5 -4.06 9.79 24.28
CA TYR A 5 -4.15 11.16 23.75
C TYR A 5 -4.49 12.17 24.87
N PRO A 6 -3.67 12.29 25.93
CA PRO A 6 -4.03 13.06 27.13
C PRO A 6 -4.27 14.55 26.85
N ARG A 7 -3.54 15.14 25.90
CA ARG A 7 -3.60 16.58 25.59
C ARG A 7 -4.88 17.02 24.85
N ILE A 8 -5.52 16.11 24.12
CA ILE A 8 -6.67 16.43 23.26
C ILE A 8 -7.94 15.70 23.69
N PHE A 9 -7.86 14.86 24.72
CA PHE A 9 -8.99 14.02 25.14
C PHE A 9 -10.22 14.82 25.54
N ASP A 10 -10.01 15.93 26.26
CA ASP A 10 -11.11 16.76 26.77
C ASP A 10 -11.73 17.65 25.67
N SER A 11 -11.04 17.86 24.54
CA SER A 11 -11.53 18.63 23.40
C SER A 11 -12.14 17.77 22.27
N MET A 12 -12.18 16.44 22.43
CA MET A 12 -12.76 15.53 21.44
C MET A 12 -14.28 15.44 21.58
N ASP A 13 -14.98 15.44 20.44
CA ASP A 13 -16.40 15.06 20.36
C ASP A 13 -16.53 13.54 20.56
N LYS A 14 -16.92 13.13 21.77
CA LYS A 14 -16.93 11.73 22.22
C LYS A 14 -17.96 10.89 21.48
N GLU A 15 -19.05 11.49 20.98
CA GLU A 15 -20.10 10.78 20.27
C GLU A 15 -19.66 10.35 18.86
N LYS A 16 -18.65 11.02 18.29
CA LYS A 16 -18.09 10.71 16.96
C LYS A 16 -16.88 9.80 16.99
N ILE A 17 -16.38 9.40 18.16
CA ILE A 17 -15.20 8.53 18.26
C ILE A 17 -15.59 7.09 17.94
N LYS A 18 -15.06 6.56 16.84
CA LYS A 18 -15.15 5.15 16.49
C LYS A 18 -13.78 4.48 16.61
N LYS A 19 -13.70 3.41 17.41
CA LYS A 19 -12.52 2.53 17.39
C LYS A 19 -12.57 1.68 16.13
N TRP A 20 -11.44 1.59 15.42
CA TRP A 20 -11.32 0.70 14.28
C TRP A 20 -9.94 0.05 14.27
N SER A 21 -9.85 -1.04 13.52
CA SER A 21 -8.59 -1.69 13.16
C SER A 21 -8.71 -2.13 11.71
N GLY A 22 -7.56 -2.38 11.07
CA GLY A 22 -7.51 -2.84 9.70
C GLY A 22 -6.19 -3.56 9.45
N PHE A 23 -6.19 -4.44 8.46
CA PHE A 23 -5.00 -5.15 8.05
C PHE A 23 -4.10 -4.23 7.22
N ARG A 24 -2.79 -4.41 7.39
CA ARG A 24 -1.76 -3.79 6.54
C ARG A 24 -1.05 -4.92 5.81
N PRO A 25 -1.41 -5.21 4.55
CA PRO A 25 -0.66 -6.15 3.74
C PRO A 25 0.78 -5.65 3.64
N MET A 26 1.74 -6.43 4.13
CA MET A 26 3.15 -6.09 4.14
C MET A 26 3.96 -7.28 3.65
N THR A 27 5.01 -6.97 2.92
CA THR A 27 6.10 -7.89 2.56
C THR A 27 7.14 -7.96 3.67
N PRO A 28 8.04 -8.98 3.65
CA PRO A 28 9.14 -9.09 4.61
C PRO A 28 10.10 -7.89 4.60
N ASP A 29 10.32 -7.27 3.44
CA ASP A 29 11.21 -6.12 3.25
C ASP A 29 10.50 -4.75 3.43
N GLY A 30 9.17 -4.75 3.56
CA GLY A 30 8.36 -3.54 3.68
C GLY A 30 8.12 -2.77 2.37
N VAL A 31 8.63 -3.26 1.24
CA VAL A 31 8.44 -2.70 -0.11
C VAL A 31 7.24 -3.35 -0.79
N GLY A 32 6.40 -2.59 -1.50
CA GLY A 32 5.27 -3.18 -2.24
C GLY A 32 5.70 -4.23 -3.28
N VAL A 33 4.82 -5.17 -3.61
CA VAL A 33 4.99 -6.07 -4.76
C VAL A 33 4.01 -5.67 -5.85
N MET A 34 4.54 -5.39 -7.03
CA MET A 34 3.81 -4.87 -8.19
C MET A 34 4.29 -5.55 -9.48
N GLY A 35 3.39 -5.69 -10.43
CA GLY A 35 3.72 -6.12 -11.80
C GLY A 35 3.20 -7.51 -12.15
N ALA A 36 3.76 -8.09 -13.21
CA ALA A 36 3.35 -9.39 -13.71
C ALA A 36 3.79 -10.53 -12.79
N THR A 37 3.04 -11.63 -12.84
CA THR A 37 3.42 -12.91 -12.22
C THR A 37 3.85 -13.90 -13.29
N ASN A 38 4.30 -15.08 -12.86
CA ASN A 38 4.55 -16.20 -13.78
C ASN A 38 3.27 -16.80 -14.40
N ILE A 39 2.08 -16.37 -13.97
CA ILE A 39 0.79 -16.76 -14.55
C ILE A 39 0.38 -15.72 -15.58
N LYS A 40 0.21 -16.16 -16.84
CA LYS A 40 -0.19 -15.28 -17.95
C LYS A 40 -1.50 -14.54 -17.63
N GLY A 41 -1.45 -13.21 -17.72
CA GLY A 41 -2.60 -12.33 -17.48
C GLY A 41 -2.92 -12.06 -16.01
N LEU A 42 -2.08 -12.52 -15.07
CA LEU A 42 -2.20 -12.20 -13.66
C LEU A 42 -1.14 -11.18 -13.24
N TYR A 43 -1.61 -10.10 -12.64
CA TYR A 43 -0.80 -8.98 -12.13
C TYR A 43 -1.07 -8.75 -10.64
N ILE A 44 -0.08 -8.23 -9.94
CA ILE A 44 -0.13 -7.95 -8.50
C ILE A 44 0.09 -6.46 -8.22
N ASN A 45 -0.53 -5.99 -7.15
CA ASN A 45 -0.34 -4.65 -6.60
C ASN A 45 -0.69 -4.70 -5.10
N THR A 46 0.25 -5.13 -4.26
CA THR A 46 -0.01 -5.41 -2.84
C THR A 46 1.23 -5.15 -1.98
N GLY A 47 1.14 -5.36 -0.67
CA GLY A 47 2.30 -5.32 0.24
C GLY A 47 2.76 -3.92 0.67
N HIS A 48 2.04 -2.86 0.26
CA HIS A 48 2.41 -1.46 0.52
C HIS A 48 2.35 -0.99 1.99
N GLY A 49 1.90 -1.86 2.89
CA GLY A 49 1.88 -1.61 4.32
C GLY A 49 1.13 -0.35 4.74
N HIS A 50 1.80 0.47 5.53
CA HIS A 50 1.24 1.71 6.08
C HIS A 50 1.28 2.88 5.09
N LEU A 51 2.02 2.75 3.98
CA LEU A 51 2.19 3.78 2.96
C LEU A 51 1.27 3.57 1.74
N GLY A 52 0.44 2.52 1.74
CA GLY A 52 -0.39 2.18 0.59
C GLY A 52 -1.28 3.31 0.08
N TRP A 53 -1.83 4.15 0.96
CA TRP A 53 -2.61 5.31 0.52
C TRP A 53 -1.75 6.35 -0.21
N THR A 54 -0.56 6.63 0.34
CA THR A 54 0.39 7.60 -0.24
C THR A 54 0.90 7.13 -1.59
N MET A 55 1.19 5.83 -1.73
CA MET A 55 1.80 5.26 -2.93
C MET A 55 0.78 4.83 -3.99
N ALA A 56 -0.52 4.78 -3.66
CA ALA A 56 -1.57 4.26 -4.55
C ALA A 56 -1.55 4.84 -5.97
N PRO A 57 -1.39 6.16 -6.20
CA PRO A 57 -1.37 6.71 -7.56
C PRO A 57 -0.19 6.19 -8.39
N GLY A 58 1.02 6.21 -7.83
CA GLY A 58 2.23 5.76 -8.52
C GLY A 58 2.24 4.25 -8.74
N ALA A 59 1.85 3.48 -7.73
CA ALA A 59 1.71 2.02 -7.82
C ALA A 59 0.66 1.61 -8.86
N GLY A 60 -0.47 2.33 -8.91
CA GLY A 60 -1.52 2.11 -9.90
C GLY A 60 -1.04 2.40 -11.31
N LYS A 61 -0.34 3.53 -11.52
CA LYS A 61 0.25 3.87 -12.82
C LYS A 61 1.26 2.82 -13.28
N LEU A 62 2.23 2.45 -12.43
CA LEU A 62 3.22 1.42 -12.75
C LEU A 62 2.56 0.13 -13.24
N VAL A 63 1.56 -0.37 -12.51
CA VAL A 63 0.87 -1.61 -12.87
C VAL A 63 0.03 -1.44 -14.14
N ALA A 64 -0.56 -0.27 -14.36
CA ALA A 64 -1.28 0.03 -15.60
C ALA A 64 -0.35 0.01 -16.81
N ASP A 65 0.79 0.71 -16.74
CA ASP A 65 1.79 0.77 -17.81
C ASP A 65 2.23 -0.65 -18.23
N ILE A 66 2.50 -1.52 -17.25
CA ILE A 66 2.87 -2.94 -17.49
C ILE A 66 1.74 -3.73 -18.16
N ILE A 67 0.49 -3.53 -17.74
CA ILE A 67 -0.67 -4.22 -18.32
C ILE A 67 -0.87 -3.81 -19.78
N THR A 68 -0.58 -2.56 -20.12
CA THR A 68 -0.77 -1.98 -21.45
C THR A 68 0.47 -2.04 -22.35
N ASP A 69 1.55 -2.69 -21.90
CA ASP A 69 2.83 -2.78 -22.61
C ASP A 69 3.47 -1.40 -22.89
N GLU A 70 3.30 -0.47 -21.95
CA GLU A 70 3.97 0.84 -21.92
C GLU A 70 5.22 0.79 -21.05
N ASP A 71 6.23 1.60 -21.38
CA ASP A 71 7.47 1.70 -20.60
C ASP A 71 7.23 2.48 -19.30
N PRO A 72 7.40 1.88 -18.11
CA PRO A 72 7.13 2.57 -16.87
C PRO A 72 8.18 3.63 -16.53
N GLU A 73 7.75 4.75 -15.94
CA GLU A 73 8.65 5.84 -15.50
C GLU A 73 9.59 5.42 -14.36
N ILE A 74 9.25 4.36 -13.63
CA ILE A 74 10.03 3.83 -12.51
C ILE A 74 10.45 2.39 -12.80
N ASN A 75 11.71 2.06 -12.48
CA ASN A 75 12.21 0.69 -12.62
C ASN A 75 11.42 -0.25 -11.69
N ILE A 76 10.90 -1.35 -12.26
CA ILE A 76 10.09 -2.34 -11.55
C ILE A 76 10.92 -3.34 -10.74
N GLU A 77 12.23 -3.50 -10.99
CA GLU A 77 13.04 -4.58 -10.41
C GLU A 77 12.88 -4.69 -8.87
N ASP A 78 12.93 -3.57 -8.15
CA ASP A 78 12.76 -3.51 -6.69
C ASP A 78 11.32 -3.82 -6.20
N TYR A 79 10.36 -3.82 -7.12
CA TYR A 79 8.94 -4.04 -6.86
C TYR A 79 8.42 -5.37 -7.42
N SER A 80 9.20 -6.06 -8.25
CA SER A 80 8.84 -7.36 -8.83
C SER A 80 8.68 -8.43 -7.76
N LEU A 81 7.88 -9.46 -8.07
CA LEU A 81 7.77 -10.67 -7.25
C LEU A 81 9.09 -11.45 -7.22
N GLU A 82 9.86 -11.40 -8.31
CA GLU A 82 11.12 -12.15 -8.52
C GLU A 82 12.24 -11.75 -7.55
N ARG A 83 12.05 -10.69 -6.76
CA ARG A 83 13.01 -10.30 -5.71
C ARG A 83 12.99 -11.22 -4.49
N PHE A 84 12.04 -12.16 -4.42
CA PHE A 84 11.90 -13.18 -3.37
C PHE A 84 12.03 -14.59 -3.96
#